data_AF-A0AAD1ELW6-F1
#
_entry.id   AF-A0AAD1ELW6-F1
#
_cell.length_a   1.000
_cell.length_b   1.000
_cell.length_c   1.000
_cell.angle_alpha   90.00
_cell.angle_beta   90.00
_cell.angle_gamma   90.00
#
_symmetry.space_group_name_H-M   'P 1'
#
loop_
_entity.id
_entity.type
_entity.pdbx_description
1 polymer ?
#
loop_
_entity_poly.entity_id
_entity_poly.type
_entity_poly.pdbx_seq_one_letter_code
_entity_poly.pdbx_strand_id
1 'polypeptide(L)'
;MPAGSVLAPTDASDGVFITVGDTSATVTLPASETAVASSSNDAGVIYDNGDSSSTVVLANSDSSVTFVSVLDGSQAPSRYSYTYSNTGVLRQANDGGVTIWEGETMVGYFLNPWATDARGTAVPTHYEVTGNTLTQVVDHTSGSFEYPIIADPTQSLGGNSFYSNITLIIDMATAKNIVSVTPAPNIVWSRLPRSTGIPPYDALVPSSYEGNKFHDQLVCHWANAGYAKVPWNLDSWRHDVGYAATVAALCNPN
;
A
#
# COMPACT_ATOMS: atom_id res chain seq x y z
N MET A 1 2.15 14.38 -11.48
CA MET A 1 1.86 12.99 -11.13
C MET A 1 2.71 12.11 -12.03
N PRO A 2 3.66 11.32 -11.51
CA PRO A 2 4.18 10.20 -12.29
C PRO A 2 2.98 9.29 -12.61
N ALA A 3 2.74 9.05 -13.90
CA ALA A 3 1.69 8.14 -14.33
C ALA A 3 2.20 6.73 -14.09
N GLY A 4 1.55 5.96 -13.22
CA GLY A 4 1.73 4.52 -13.20
C GLY A 4 0.65 3.84 -14.03
N SER A 5 1.01 2.71 -14.62
CA SER A 5 0.11 1.91 -15.44
C SER A 5 0.15 0.46 -15.01
N VAL A 6 -1.00 -0.18 -15.14
CA VAL A 6 -1.22 -1.57 -14.75
C VAL A 6 -1.61 -2.29 -16.02
N LEU A 7 -0.86 -3.33 -16.35
CA LEU A 7 -1.18 -4.22 -17.45
C LEU A 7 -1.44 -5.60 -16.85
N ALA A 8 -2.73 -5.89 -16.67
CA ALA A 8 -3.19 -7.23 -16.30
C ALA A 8 -3.28 -8.07 -17.59
N PRO A 9 -2.41 -9.09 -17.78
CA PRO A 9 -2.43 -9.90 -18.99
C PRO A 9 -3.67 -10.79 -19.07
N THR A 10 -4.08 -11.18 -20.27
CA THR A 10 -5.14 -12.18 -20.43
C THR A 10 -4.73 -13.57 -19.94
N ASP A 11 -3.42 -13.86 -19.99
CA ASP A 11 -2.84 -15.09 -19.45
C ASP A 11 -2.26 -14.83 -18.06
N ALA A 12 -2.75 -15.52 -17.04
CA ALA A 12 -2.30 -15.33 -15.66
C ALA A 12 -0.82 -15.70 -15.45
N SER A 13 -0.25 -16.56 -16.31
CA SER A 13 1.14 -16.99 -16.24
C SER A 13 2.15 -15.92 -16.69
N ASP A 14 1.72 -14.98 -17.54
CA ASP A 14 2.54 -13.83 -17.96
C ASP A 14 2.83 -12.86 -16.79
N GLY A 15 2.02 -12.92 -15.74
CA GLY A 15 2.12 -12.08 -14.55
C GLY A 15 1.60 -10.65 -14.77
N VAL A 16 1.01 -10.07 -13.73
CA VAL A 16 0.51 -8.69 -13.75
C VAL A 16 1.69 -7.74 -13.72
N PHE A 17 1.82 -6.89 -14.74
CA PHE A 17 2.87 -5.89 -14.78
C PHE A 17 2.38 -4.57 -14.17
N ILE A 18 3.14 -4.09 -13.19
CA ILE A 18 2.89 -2.86 -12.44
C ILE A 18 4.00 -1.89 -12.75
N THR A 19 3.66 -0.66 -13.11
CA THR A 19 4.62 0.45 -13.22
C THR A 19 4.15 1.62 -12.40
N VAL A 20 5.07 2.22 -11.65
CA VAL A 20 4.85 3.47 -10.90
C VAL A 20 6.11 4.30 -10.97
N GLY A 21 6.02 5.46 -11.64
CA GLY A 21 7.20 6.27 -11.91
C GLY A 21 8.24 5.44 -12.65
N ASP A 22 9.44 5.34 -12.09
CA ASP A 22 10.54 4.53 -12.64
C ASP A 22 10.61 3.10 -12.06
N THR A 23 9.75 2.77 -11.10
CA THR A 23 9.69 1.44 -10.49
C THR A 23 8.72 0.55 -11.26
N SER A 24 9.12 -0.70 -11.50
CA SER A 24 8.24 -1.71 -12.09
C SER A 24 8.28 -3.00 -11.27
N ALA A 25 7.21 -3.78 -11.31
CA ALA A 25 7.16 -5.11 -10.74
C ALA A 25 6.30 -6.02 -11.62
N THR A 26 6.68 -7.29 -11.72
CA THR A 26 5.84 -8.33 -12.32
C THR A 26 5.35 -9.25 -11.22
N VAL A 27 4.04 -9.46 -11.13
CA VAL A 27 3.41 -10.27 -10.09
C VAL A 27 2.79 -11.51 -10.70
N THR A 28 3.35 -12.68 -10.39
CA THR A 28 2.71 -13.97 -10.69
C THR A 28 1.59 -14.20 -9.69
N LEU A 29 0.38 -14.47 -10.20
CA LEU A 29 -0.83 -14.66 -9.40
C LEU A 29 -0.90 -16.05 -8.73
N PRO A 30 -1.74 -16.22 -7.69
CA PRO A 30 -2.09 -17.53 -7.19
C PRO A 30 -2.64 -18.42 -8.31
N ALA A 31 -2.25 -19.70 -8.31
CA ALA A 31 -2.70 -20.68 -9.30
C ALA A 31 -2.47 -20.25 -10.77
N SER A 32 -1.46 -19.43 -11.06
CA SER A 32 -1.21 -18.86 -12.39
C SER A 32 -1.14 -19.87 -13.54
N GLU A 33 -0.76 -21.13 -13.25
CA GLU A 33 -0.70 -22.23 -14.22
C GLU A 33 -2.08 -22.74 -14.66
N THR A 34 -3.11 -22.57 -13.81
CA THR A 34 -4.47 -23.04 -14.06
C THR A 34 -5.47 -21.90 -14.19
N ALA A 35 -5.10 -20.69 -13.78
CA ALA A 35 -5.99 -19.56 -13.73
C ALA A 35 -6.35 -19.04 -15.13
N VAL A 36 -7.64 -18.85 -15.38
CA VAL A 36 -8.17 -18.38 -16.67
C VAL A 36 -8.88 -17.04 -16.47
N ALA A 37 -8.55 -16.05 -17.30
CA ALA A 37 -9.26 -14.77 -17.28
C ALA A 37 -10.74 -14.99 -17.65
N SER A 38 -11.64 -14.74 -16.70
CA SER A 38 -13.09 -14.96 -16.84
C SER A 38 -13.83 -13.69 -17.26
N SER A 39 -13.29 -12.51 -16.92
CA SER A 39 -13.78 -11.21 -17.39
C SER A 39 -12.70 -10.13 -17.31
N SER A 40 -12.73 -9.19 -18.25
CA SER A 40 -11.83 -8.03 -18.32
C SER A 40 -12.63 -6.80 -18.71
N ASN A 41 -12.46 -5.70 -18.00
CA ASN A 41 -12.90 -4.36 -18.40
C ASN A 41 -11.78 -3.34 -18.11
N ASP A 42 -12.01 -2.06 -18.41
CA ASP A 42 -11.02 -1.01 -18.18
C ASP A 42 -10.64 -0.82 -16.70
N ALA A 43 -11.41 -1.38 -15.75
CA ALA A 43 -11.18 -1.25 -14.30
C ALA A 43 -10.48 -2.48 -13.67
N GLY A 44 -10.44 -3.63 -14.34
CA GLY A 44 -9.78 -4.82 -13.81
C GLY A 44 -10.06 -6.12 -14.56
N VAL A 45 -9.33 -7.17 -14.14
CA VAL A 45 -9.42 -8.53 -14.66
C VAL A 45 -9.74 -9.49 -13.52
N ILE A 46 -10.65 -10.42 -13.77
CA ILE A 46 -10.93 -11.54 -12.86
C ILE A 46 -10.34 -12.80 -13.47
N TYR A 47 -9.54 -13.51 -12.68
CA TYR A 47 -8.99 -14.82 -13.01
C TYR A 47 -9.69 -15.87 -12.16
N ASP A 48 -10.35 -16.84 -12.80
CA ASP A 48 -10.85 -18.05 -12.13
C ASP A 48 -9.67 -18.99 -11.94
N ASN A 49 -9.33 -19.32 -10.70
CA ASN A 49 -8.16 -20.14 -10.38
C ASN A 49 -8.40 -21.64 -10.61
N GLY A 50 -9.66 -22.06 -10.82
CA GLY A 50 -10.05 -23.46 -11.04
C GLY A 50 -10.12 -24.30 -9.76
N ASP A 51 -10.03 -23.68 -8.59
CA ASP A 51 -9.96 -24.34 -7.28
C ASP A 51 -11.00 -23.78 -6.28
N SER A 52 -12.16 -23.35 -6.77
CA SER A 52 -13.20 -22.64 -6.00
C SER A 52 -12.72 -21.31 -5.43
N SER A 53 -11.74 -20.69 -6.08
CA SER A 53 -11.34 -19.33 -5.80
C SER A 53 -11.09 -18.55 -7.08
N SER A 54 -11.16 -17.23 -6.97
CA SER A 54 -10.82 -16.31 -8.04
C SER A 54 -9.84 -15.25 -7.54
N THR A 55 -9.00 -14.75 -8.44
CA THR A 55 -8.13 -13.60 -8.19
C THR A 55 -8.65 -12.41 -8.98
N VAL A 56 -9.02 -11.34 -8.29
CA VAL A 56 -9.40 -10.07 -8.91
C VAL A 56 -8.20 -9.14 -8.89
N VAL A 57 -7.87 -8.56 -10.04
CA VAL A 57 -6.80 -7.58 -10.21
C VAL A 57 -7.44 -6.27 -10.65
N LEU A 58 -7.37 -5.26 -9.79
CA LEU A 58 -7.93 -3.94 -10.05
C LEU A 58 -6.80 -2.94 -10.30
N ALA A 59 -6.89 -2.23 -11.41
CA ALA A 59 -6.06 -1.09 -11.70
C ALA A 59 -6.74 0.17 -11.14
N ASN A 60 -6.17 0.78 -10.12
CA ASN A 60 -6.76 1.95 -9.48
C ASN A 60 -6.41 3.22 -10.24
N SER A 61 -7.29 4.22 -10.17
CA SER A 61 -7.11 5.52 -10.84
C SER A 61 -5.91 6.33 -10.32
N ASP A 62 -5.37 5.95 -9.16
CA ASP A 62 -4.18 6.52 -8.55
C ASP A 62 -2.89 5.76 -8.92
N SER A 63 -2.96 4.91 -9.94
CA SER A 63 -1.86 4.09 -10.43
C SER A 63 -1.38 2.99 -9.48
N SER A 64 -2.16 2.64 -8.44
CA SER A 64 -1.92 1.44 -7.63
C SER A 64 -2.62 0.21 -8.20
N VAL A 65 -2.22 -0.98 -7.72
CA VAL A 65 -2.88 -2.26 -8.05
C VAL A 65 -3.40 -2.90 -6.78
N THR A 66 -4.66 -3.30 -6.82
CA THR A 66 -5.24 -4.16 -5.78
C THR A 66 -5.37 -5.57 -6.32
N PHE A 67 -4.89 -6.53 -5.54
CA PHE A 67 -5.12 -7.95 -5.79
C PHE A 67 -6.05 -8.43 -4.69
N VAL A 68 -7.11 -9.15 -5.06
CA VAL A 68 -8.08 -9.69 -4.09
C VAL A 68 -8.29 -11.16 -4.41
N SER A 69 -8.15 -12.02 -3.41
CA SER A 69 -8.57 -13.42 -3.49
C SER A 69 -10.02 -13.54 -3.01
N VAL A 70 -10.87 -14.12 -3.85
CA VAL A 70 -12.25 -14.45 -3.54
C VAL A 70 -12.32 -15.97 -3.36
N LEU A 71 -12.74 -16.40 -2.18
CA LEU A 71 -12.98 -17.81 -1.86
C LEU A 71 -14.47 -18.05 -2.06
N ASP A 72 -14.86 -18.84 -3.06
CA ASP A 72 -16.27 -19.03 -3.41
C ASP A 72 -16.93 -20.15 -2.59
N GLY A 73 -16.14 -21.00 -1.93
CA GLY A 73 -16.66 -22.09 -1.13
C GLY A 73 -15.63 -22.78 -0.27
N SER A 74 -16.06 -23.78 0.50
CA SER A 74 -15.22 -24.48 1.47
C SER A 74 -14.12 -25.36 0.86
N GLN A 75 -14.14 -25.54 -0.47
CA GLN A 75 -13.07 -26.23 -1.21
C GLN A 75 -11.95 -25.28 -1.65
N ALA A 76 -12.14 -23.96 -1.49
CA ALA A 76 -11.11 -22.98 -1.78
C ALA A 76 -9.86 -23.23 -0.91
N PRO A 77 -8.65 -23.04 -1.46
CA PRO A 77 -7.43 -23.17 -0.66
C PRO A 77 -7.34 -22.09 0.41
N SER A 78 -6.59 -22.36 1.47
CA SER A 78 -6.35 -21.38 2.54
C SER A 78 -5.08 -20.55 2.35
N ARG A 79 -4.38 -20.71 1.20
CA ARG A 79 -3.07 -20.11 0.94
C ARG A 79 -3.01 -19.51 -0.46
N TYR A 80 -2.74 -18.21 -0.53
CA TYR A 80 -2.71 -17.43 -1.76
C TYR A 80 -1.35 -16.77 -1.93
N SER A 81 -0.56 -17.27 -2.88
CA SER A 81 0.83 -16.85 -3.09
C SER A 81 0.95 -15.91 -4.29
N TYR A 82 1.55 -14.75 -4.05
CA TYR A 82 1.90 -13.74 -5.04
C TYR A 82 3.42 -13.67 -5.13
N THR A 83 3.98 -13.98 -6.30
CA THR A 83 5.43 -13.97 -6.48
C THR A 83 5.84 -12.73 -7.26
N TYR A 84 6.70 -11.90 -6.66
CA TYR A 84 7.11 -10.64 -7.24
C TYR A 84 8.48 -10.77 -7.91
N SER A 85 8.55 -10.38 -9.17
CA SER A 85 9.78 -10.25 -9.93
C SER A 85 10.06 -8.78 -10.22
N ASN A 86 11.34 -8.45 -10.43
CA ASN A 86 11.81 -7.08 -10.70
C ASN A 86 11.48 -6.07 -9.58
N THR A 87 11.29 -6.53 -8.35
CA THR A 87 11.04 -5.68 -7.18
C THR A 87 12.20 -5.76 -6.17
N GLY A 88 12.13 -4.96 -5.10
CA GLY A 88 13.03 -5.07 -3.95
C GLY A 88 12.81 -6.34 -3.11
N VAL A 89 13.56 -6.49 -2.04
CA VAL A 89 13.47 -7.65 -1.15
C VAL A 89 12.27 -7.50 -0.21
N LEU A 90 11.36 -8.48 -0.25
CA LEU A 90 10.24 -8.57 0.69
C LEU A 90 10.74 -9.00 2.07
N ARG A 91 10.25 -8.35 3.13
CA ARG A 91 10.56 -8.66 4.53
C ARG A 91 9.32 -8.56 5.39
N GLN A 92 9.08 -9.57 6.21
CA GLN A 92 8.03 -9.54 7.22
C GLN A 92 8.23 -8.36 8.17
N ALA A 93 7.17 -7.57 8.40
CA ALA A 93 7.19 -6.48 9.36
C ALA A 93 6.64 -6.93 10.72
N ASN A 94 7.06 -6.25 11.79
CA ASN A 94 6.70 -6.60 13.17
C ASN A 94 5.23 -6.32 13.53
N ASP A 95 4.55 -5.48 12.76
CA ASP A 95 3.16 -5.12 12.91
C ASP A 95 2.20 -6.08 12.17
N GLY A 96 2.72 -7.00 11.36
CA GLY A 96 1.94 -8.01 10.62
C GLY A 96 1.88 -7.78 9.11
N GLY A 97 2.32 -6.61 8.63
CA GLY A 97 2.46 -6.31 7.22
C GLY A 97 3.77 -6.82 6.63
N VAL A 98 4.08 -6.38 5.41
CA VAL A 98 5.30 -6.77 4.67
C VAL A 98 5.93 -5.53 4.05
N THR A 99 7.23 -5.40 4.16
CA THR A 99 8.01 -4.28 3.60
C THR A 99 8.79 -4.73 2.38
N ILE A 100 9.02 -3.83 1.43
CA ILE A 100 9.83 -4.07 0.23
C ILE A 100 11.03 -3.14 0.27
N TRP A 101 12.24 -3.69 0.09
CA TRP A 101 13.49 -2.94 0.26
C TRP A 101 14.44 -3.04 -0.93
N GLU A 102 14.96 -1.90 -1.38
CA GLU A 102 16.10 -1.81 -2.31
C GLU A 102 17.33 -1.31 -1.53
N GLY A 103 18.23 -2.23 -1.20
CA GLY A 103 19.34 -1.94 -0.29
C GLY A 103 18.83 -1.53 1.09
N GLU A 104 19.10 -0.28 1.48
CA GLU A 104 18.65 0.32 2.75
C GLU A 104 17.38 1.19 2.60
N THR A 105 16.84 1.30 1.39
CA THR A 105 15.65 2.11 1.11
C THR A 105 14.41 1.22 1.09
N MET A 106 13.41 1.53 1.92
CA MET A 106 12.10 0.89 1.79
C MET A 106 11.35 1.53 0.63
N VAL A 107 10.95 0.72 -0.36
CA VAL A 107 10.29 1.15 -1.60
C VAL A 107 8.82 0.72 -1.68
N GLY A 108 8.34 -0.07 -0.74
CA GLY A 108 6.94 -0.49 -0.68
C GLY A 108 6.54 -1.10 0.66
N TYR A 109 5.24 -1.16 0.92
CA TYR A 109 4.68 -1.73 2.14
C TYR A 109 3.28 -2.32 1.91
N PHE A 110 3.08 -3.57 2.28
CA PHE A 110 1.80 -4.23 2.40
C PHE A 110 1.27 -4.00 3.81
N LEU A 111 0.08 -3.39 3.92
CA LEU A 111 -0.64 -3.31 5.20
C LEU A 111 -1.02 -4.71 5.67
N ASN A 112 -1.22 -4.87 6.98
CA ASN A 112 -1.76 -6.10 7.57
C ASN A 112 -2.91 -6.67 6.73
N PRO A 113 -2.90 -7.99 6.49
CA PRO A 113 -3.94 -8.62 5.69
C PRO A 113 -5.28 -8.53 6.43
N TRP A 114 -6.35 -8.48 5.65
CA TRP A 114 -7.69 -8.66 6.16
C TRP A 114 -8.43 -9.68 5.30
N ALA A 115 -9.39 -10.36 5.93
CA ALA A 115 -10.31 -11.25 5.26
C ALA A 115 -11.68 -11.13 5.93
N THR A 116 -12.73 -11.10 5.12
CA THR A 116 -14.11 -10.89 5.59
C THR A 116 -15.06 -11.85 4.87
N ASP A 117 -15.96 -12.47 5.63
CA ASP A 117 -16.97 -13.38 5.10
C ASP A 117 -18.21 -12.63 4.56
N ALA A 118 -19.16 -13.35 3.95
CA ALA A 118 -20.35 -12.77 3.34
C ALA A 118 -21.28 -12.01 4.32
N ARG A 119 -21.12 -12.21 5.64
CA ARG A 119 -21.85 -11.50 6.69
C ARG A 119 -21.11 -10.29 7.24
N GLY A 120 -19.90 -10.03 6.77
CA GLY A 120 -19.04 -8.99 7.34
C GLY A 120 -18.22 -9.47 8.54
N THR A 121 -18.18 -10.78 8.81
CA THR A 121 -17.41 -11.36 9.91
C THR A 121 -15.94 -11.40 9.52
N ALA A 122 -15.06 -10.88 10.39
CA ALA A 122 -13.62 -10.99 10.20
C ALA A 122 -13.17 -12.46 10.23
N VAL A 123 -12.42 -12.87 9.21
CA VAL A 123 -11.80 -14.19 9.10
C VAL A 123 -10.33 -14.06 9.49
N PRO A 124 -9.79 -14.92 10.37
CA PRO A 124 -8.38 -14.85 10.75
C PRO A 124 -7.46 -15.01 9.53
N THR A 125 -6.47 -14.12 9.41
CA THR A 125 -5.52 -14.13 8.30
C THR A 125 -4.19 -13.51 8.70
N HIS A 126 -3.11 -13.93 8.04
CA HIS A 126 -1.76 -13.39 8.20
C HIS A 126 -0.94 -13.54 6.92
N TYR A 127 0.18 -12.82 6.84
CA TYR A 127 1.15 -13.01 5.77
C TYR A 127 2.29 -13.91 6.20
N GLU A 128 2.83 -14.63 5.21
CA GLU A 128 4.11 -15.31 5.27
C GLU A 128 4.96 -14.86 4.08
N VAL A 129 6.23 -14.52 4.32
CA VAL A 129 7.17 -14.12 3.28
C VAL A 129 8.25 -15.18 3.12
N THR A 130 8.41 -15.71 1.91
CA THR A 130 9.53 -16.60 1.55
C THR A 130 10.20 -16.10 0.28
N GLY A 131 11.44 -15.60 0.40
CA GLY A 131 12.15 -15.00 -0.73
C GLY A 131 11.42 -13.77 -1.27
N ASN A 132 10.95 -13.85 -2.52
CA ASN A 132 10.17 -12.83 -3.21
C ASN A 132 8.67 -13.18 -3.32
N THR A 133 8.21 -14.19 -2.57
CA THR A 133 6.81 -14.60 -2.54
C THR A 133 6.15 -14.11 -1.26
N LEU A 134 5.04 -13.39 -1.42
CA LEU A 134 4.08 -13.06 -0.37
C LEU A 134 2.96 -14.09 -0.40
N THR A 135 2.73 -14.79 0.71
CA THR A 135 1.58 -15.67 0.86
C THR A 135 0.62 -15.08 1.89
N GLN A 136 -0.61 -14.78 1.49
CA GLN A 136 -1.69 -14.57 2.47
C GLN A 136 -2.28 -15.93 2.84
N VAL A 137 -2.32 -16.20 4.15
CA VAL A 137 -2.98 -17.37 4.71
C VAL A 137 -4.32 -16.93 5.28
N VAL A 138 -5.40 -17.58 4.87
CA VAL A 138 -6.77 -17.29 5.31
C VAL A 138 -7.31 -18.51 6.04
N ASP A 139 -7.44 -18.44 7.36
CA ASP A 139 -7.89 -19.57 8.18
C ASP A 139 -9.42 -19.66 8.21
N HIS A 140 -10.00 -20.01 7.05
CA HIS A 140 -11.44 -20.12 6.86
C HIS A 140 -12.01 -21.52 7.16
N THR A 141 -11.16 -22.49 7.52
CA THR A 141 -11.57 -23.89 7.75
C THR A 141 -11.71 -24.24 9.23
N SER A 142 -11.11 -23.46 10.13
CA SER A 142 -11.20 -23.65 11.58
C SER A 142 -12.48 -23.10 12.21
N GLY A 143 -13.28 -22.33 11.46
CA GLY A 143 -14.49 -21.66 11.93
C GLY A 143 -15.74 -21.94 11.08
N SER A 144 -16.84 -21.28 11.44
CA SER A 144 -18.08 -21.25 10.64
C SER A 144 -18.21 -19.89 9.96
N PHE A 145 -17.77 -19.82 8.71
CA PHE A 145 -17.79 -18.61 7.89
C PHE A 145 -18.73 -18.79 6.69
N GLU A 146 -19.33 -17.69 6.22
CA GLU A 146 -20.15 -17.71 5.01
C GLU A 146 -19.36 -17.26 3.78
N TYR A 147 -19.53 -18.02 2.70
CA TYR A 147 -18.91 -17.71 1.42
C TYR A 147 -19.81 -16.78 0.58
N PRO A 148 -19.22 -15.91 -0.27
CA PRO A 148 -17.79 -15.80 -0.52
C PRO A 148 -17.04 -15.09 0.61
N ILE A 149 -15.80 -15.53 0.85
CA ILE A 149 -14.86 -14.79 1.69
C ILE A 149 -13.98 -13.95 0.78
N ILE A 150 -13.87 -12.67 1.10
CA ILE A 150 -13.00 -11.72 0.40
C ILE A 150 -11.74 -11.56 1.24
N ALA A 151 -10.59 -11.93 0.66
CA ALA A 151 -9.28 -11.81 1.26
C ALA A 151 -8.43 -10.85 0.41
N ASP A 152 -8.03 -9.74 1.02
CA ASP A 152 -7.21 -8.74 0.37
C ASP A 152 -5.79 -8.83 0.95
N PRO A 153 -4.81 -9.27 0.17
CA PRO A 153 -3.43 -8.94 0.46
C PRO A 153 -3.28 -7.46 0.15
N THR A 154 -3.56 -6.55 1.08
CA THR A 154 -3.51 -5.09 0.84
C THR A 154 -2.18 -4.69 0.18
N GLN A 155 -2.16 -4.63 -1.15
CA GLN A 155 -0.95 -4.40 -1.95
C GLN A 155 -0.77 -2.90 -2.16
N SER A 156 0.39 -2.41 -1.73
CA SER A 156 0.90 -1.09 -2.14
C SER A 156 2.20 -1.26 -2.89
N LEU A 157 2.09 -1.46 -4.19
CA LEU A 157 3.20 -1.24 -5.09
C LEU A 157 2.92 0.06 -5.86
N GLY A 158 3.55 1.13 -5.36
CA GLY A 158 3.66 2.43 -6.03
C GLY A 158 2.43 3.36 -6.02
N GLY A 159 1.67 3.41 -4.92
CA GLY A 159 0.65 4.45 -4.76
C GLY A 159 0.01 4.45 -3.37
N ASN A 160 -0.12 5.65 -2.79
CA ASN A 160 -0.83 6.14 -1.59
C ASN A 160 -1.13 5.28 -0.34
N SER A 161 -0.64 4.05 -0.16
CA SER A 161 -1.01 3.29 1.07
C SER A 161 -0.39 3.83 2.35
N PHE A 162 0.50 4.82 2.23
CA PHE A 162 0.99 5.63 3.33
C PHE A 162 0.05 6.82 3.66
N TYR A 163 -0.73 7.35 2.72
CA TYR A 163 -1.55 8.52 2.98
C TYR A 163 -2.96 8.36 2.41
N SER A 164 -3.97 8.27 3.28
CA SER A 164 -5.37 8.24 2.85
C SER A 164 -5.80 9.51 2.12
N ASN A 165 -5.18 10.65 2.43
CA ASN A 165 -5.46 11.90 1.74
C ASN A 165 -4.30 12.90 1.89
N ILE A 166 -3.97 13.63 0.83
CA ILE A 166 -3.15 14.83 0.91
C ILE A 166 -3.92 15.97 0.23
N THR A 167 -4.16 17.05 0.97
CA THR A 167 -4.87 18.24 0.47
C THR A 167 -3.97 19.47 0.54
N LEU A 168 -3.88 20.22 -0.55
CA LEU A 168 -3.25 21.53 -0.57
C LEU A 168 -4.28 22.60 -0.25
N ILE A 169 -4.11 23.25 0.90
CA ILE A 169 -4.92 24.39 1.32
C ILE A 169 -4.16 25.66 0.91
N ILE A 170 -4.67 26.36 -0.10
CA ILE A 170 -4.00 27.52 -0.69
C ILE A 170 -4.64 28.81 -0.16
N ASP A 171 -3.82 29.70 0.40
CA ASP A 171 -4.23 31.06 0.73
C ASP A 171 -3.60 32.02 -0.29
N MET A 172 -4.44 32.48 -1.23
CA MET A 172 -4.02 33.38 -2.30
C MET A 172 -3.67 34.79 -1.81
N ALA A 173 -4.16 35.20 -0.63
CA ALA A 173 -3.91 36.54 -0.10
C ALA A 173 -2.56 36.62 0.62
N THR A 174 -2.14 35.55 1.29
CA THR A 174 -0.93 35.54 2.13
C THR A 174 0.18 34.63 1.61
N ALA A 175 -0.11 33.79 0.61
CA ALA A 175 0.76 32.69 0.15
C ALA A 175 1.16 31.69 1.25
N LYS A 176 0.46 31.70 2.39
CA LYS A 176 0.64 30.76 3.51
C LYS A 176 -0.14 29.48 3.27
N ASN A 177 0.38 28.67 2.36
CA ASN A 177 -0.23 27.41 1.96
C ASN A 177 0.09 26.31 2.98
N ILE A 178 -0.81 25.34 3.11
CA ILE A 178 -0.66 24.19 4.01
C ILE A 178 -0.80 22.91 3.19
N VAL A 179 0.14 21.99 3.38
CA VAL A 179 -0.02 20.59 2.93
C VAL A 179 -0.64 19.80 4.08
N SER A 180 -1.91 19.47 3.97
CA SER A 180 -2.65 18.69 4.96
C SER A 180 -2.56 17.20 4.61
N VAL A 181 -1.74 16.47 5.35
CA VAL A 181 -1.43 15.05 5.13
C VAL A 181 -2.20 14.18 6.13
N THR A 182 -3.04 13.30 5.61
CA THR A 182 -3.77 12.30 6.40
C THR A 182 -3.11 10.94 6.22
N PRO A 183 -2.47 10.38 7.26
CA PRO A 183 -1.89 9.04 7.18
C PRO A 183 -2.96 7.99 6.91
N ALA A 184 -2.62 6.95 6.16
CA ALA A 184 -3.47 5.77 6.04
C ALA A 184 -3.72 5.14 7.41
N PRO A 185 -4.90 4.57 7.69
CA PRO A 185 -5.19 3.91 8.97
C PRO A 185 -4.36 2.64 9.15
N ASN A 186 -4.21 2.18 10.39
CA ASN A 186 -3.57 0.91 10.78
C ASN A 186 -2.05 0.78 10.49
N ILE A 187 -1.36 1.85 10.14
CA ILE A 187 0.11 1.88 10.06
C ILE A 187 0.67 2.35 11.39
N VAL A 188 1.61 1.61 11.99
CA VAL A 188 2.29 2.05 13.22
C VAL A 188 3.41 3.02 12.89
N TRP A 189 3.03 4.23 12.49
CA TRP A 189 3.91 5.32 12.03
C TRP A 189 5.16 5.47 12.92
N SER A 190 5.02 5.68 14.23
CA SER A 190 6.16 5.85 15.15
C SER A 190 7.30 4.80 15.06
N ARG A 191 7.07 3.61 14.48
CA ARG A 191 8.06 2.52 14.36
C ARG A 191 8.77 2.45 13.01
N LEU A 192 8.33 3.23 12.04
CA LEU A 192 8.89 3.18 10.71
C LEU A 192 10.15 4.08 10.60
N PRO A 193 11.12 3.71 9.73
CA PRO A 193 12.27 4.58 9.43
C PRO A 193 11.83 5.95 8.91
N ARG A 194 12.56 7.00 9.26
CA ARG A 194 12.25 8.39 8.87
C ARG A 194 12.17 8.62 7.36
N SER A 195 12.85 7.80 6.57
CA SER A 195 12.84 7.89 5.10
C SER A 195 11.60 7.27 4.46
N THR A 196 10.90 6.35 5.14
CA THR A 196 9.90 5.47 4.52
C THR A 196 8.70 6.19 3.88
N GLY A 197 8.23 7.28 4.49
CA GLY A 197 7.04 8.02 4.05
C GLY A 197 7.36 9.21 3.16
N ILE A 198 8.64 9.50 2.92
CA ILE A 198 9.08 10.65 2.11
C ILE A 198 8.83 10.40 0.61
N PRO A 199 9.32 9.30 -0.02
CA PRO A 199 9.06 9.08 -1.44
C PRO A 199 7.56 9.00 -1.80
N PRO A 200 6.69 8.33 -1.00
CA PRO A 200 5.25 8.36 -1.24
C PRO A 200 4.63 9.75 -1.08
N TYR A 201 5.17 10.59 -0.20
CA TYR A 201 4.73 11.98 -0.04
C TYR A 201 5.13 12.81 -1.27
N ASP A 202 6.40 12.75 -1.67
CA ASP A 202 6.93 13.50 -2.82
C ASP A 202 6.19 13.16 -4.11
N ALA A 203 5.81 11.90 -4.30
CA ALA A 203 5.00 11.47 -5.46
C ALA A 203 3.59 12.12 -5.52
N LEU A 204 3.06 12.58 -4.37
CA LEU A 204 1.69 13.09 -4.23
C LEU A 204 1.60 14.62 -4.15
N VAL A 205 2.73 15.32 -4.02
CA VAL A 205 2.76 16.78 -3.92
C VAL A 205 3.47 17.42 -5.11
N PRO A 206 3.18 18.70 -5.43
CA PRO A 206 4.02 19.47 -6.35
C PRO A 206 5.42 19.66 -5.78
N SER A 207 6.42 19.73 -6.64
CA SER A 207 7.84 19.86 -6.23
C SER A 207 8.18 21.09 -5.41
N SER A 208 7.34 22.14 -5.44
CA SER A 208 7.46 23.30 -4.54
C SER A 208 7.16 22.97 -3.07
N TYR A 209 6.56 21.81 -2.79
CA TYR A 209 6.24 21.29 -1.46
C TYR A 209 7.11 20.09 -1.07
N GLU A 210 8.16 19.81 -1.84
CA GLU A 210 9.20 18.84 -1.52
C GLU A 210 10.36 19.51 -0.75
N GLY A 211 11.29 18.69 -0.28
CA GLY A 211 12.56 19.12 0.32
C GLY A 211 12.53 19.19 1.84
N ASN A 212 13.72 19.41 2.40
CA ASN A 212 14.04 19.23 3.83
C ASN A 212 13.02 19.87 4.77
N LYS A 213 12.58 21.12 4.53
CA LYS A 213 11.62 21.78 5.42
C LYS A 213 10.27 21.07 5.52
N PHE A 214 9.78 20.46 4.44
CA PHE A 214 8.51 19.73 4.43
C PHE A 214 8.71 18.30 4.94
N HIS A 215 9.81 17.67 4.53
CA HIS A 215 10.20 16.34 5.00
C HIS A 215 10.39 16.31 6.51
N ASP A 216 11.06 17.31 7.09
CA ASP A 216 11.27 17.39 8.54
C ASP A 216 9.97 17.62 9.30
N GLN A 217 9.07 18.48 8.80
CA GLN A 217 7.74 18.66 9.40
C GLN A 217 6.92 17.36 9.34
N LEU A 218 6.95 16.67 8.20
CA LEU A 218 6.23 15.42 7.97
C LEU A 218 6.73 14.32 8.90
N VAL A 219 8.05 14.09 8.91
CA VAL A 219 8.69 13.09 9.77
C VAL A 219 8.53 13.46 11.25
N CYS A 220 8.52 14.74 11.61
CA CYS A 220 8.26 15.14 12.98
C CYS A 220 6.84 14.75 13.42
N HIS A 221 5.83 15.05 12.59
CA HIS A 221 4.45 14.66 12.88
C HIS A 221 4.26 13.15 12.94
N TRP A 222 4.78 12.45 11.95
CA TRP A 222 4.79 10.99 11.92
C TRP A 222 5.42 10.39 13.18
N ALA A 223 6.68 10.73 13.47
CA ALA A 223 7.46 10.06 14.50
C ALA A 223 7.00 10.39 15.93
N ASN A 224 6.43 11.58 16.14
CA ASN A 224 6.11 12.09 17.48
C ASN A 224 4.61 12.24 17.74
N ALA A 225 3.80 12.50 16.72
CA ALA A 225 2.36 12.69 16.87
C ALA A 225 1.55 11.46 16.40
N GLY A 226 1.97 10.76 15.35
CA GLY A 226 1.26 9.60 14.81
C GLY A 226 -0.24 9.90 14.59
N TYR A 227 -1.12 9.03 15.08
CA TYR A 227 -2.57 9.27 15.04
C TYR A 227 -3.12 10.16 16.15
N ALA A 228 -2.33 10.57 17.14
CA ALA A 228 -2.79 11.47 18.21
C ALA A 228 -3.12 12.87 17.67
N LYS A 229 -2.58 13.23 16.49
CA LYS A 229 -2.92 14.44 15.76
C LYS A 229 -2.96 14.12 14.27
N VAL A 230 -4.14 14.18 13.67
CA VAL A 230 -4.35 14.08 12.21
C VAL A 230 -5.41 15.12 11.80
N PRO A 231 -5.28 15.77 10.63
CA PRO A 231 -4.18 15.65 9.66
C PRO A 231 -2.86 16.29 10.15
N TRP A 232 -1.74 15.86 9.58
CA TRP A 232 -0.42 16.48 9.73
C TRP A 232 -0.32 17.67 8.78
N ASN A 233 -0.09 18.86 9.32
CA ASN A 233 -0.12 20.09 8.52
C ASN A 233 1.33 20.53 8.32
N LEU A 234 1.76 20.62 7.07
CA LEU A 234 3.07 21.13 6.70
C LEU A 234 2.89 22.55 6.19
N ASP A 235 3.36 23.50 7.00
CA ASP A 235 3.15 24.93 6.81
C ASP A 235 4.22 25.48 5.85
N SER A 236 3.83 26.10 4.74
CA SER A 236 4.76 26.56 3.70
C SER A 236 5.71 27.67 4.16
N TRP A 237 5.31 28.45 5.17
CA TRP A 237 6.02 29.62 5.67
C TRP A 237 7.05 29.31 6.76
N ARG A 238 7.16 28.05 7.20
CA ARG A 238 8.19 27.67 8.18
C ARG A 238 9.55 27.57 7.50
N HIS A 239 10.59 27.95 8.24
CA HIS A 239 11.96 27.86 7.77
C HIS A 239 12.48 26.42 7.83
N ASP A 240 13.42 26.12 6.93
CA ASP A 240 14.24 24.92 7.05
C ASP A 240 15.24 25.12 8.20
N VAL A 241 15.01 24.46 9.32
CA VAL A 241 15.87 24.51 10.51
C VAL A 241 16.54 23.17 10.81
N GLY A 242 16.33 22.17 9.96
CA GLY A 242 16.71 20.78 10.18
C GLY A 242 15.86 20.06 11.23
N TYR A 243 15.85 18.73 11.14
CA TYR A 243 14.97 17.86 11.92
C TYR A 243 15.01 18.08 13.44
N ALA A 244 16.21 18.21 14.02
CA ALA A 244 16.36 18.32 15.47
C ALA A 244 15.70 19.60 16.02
N ALA A 245 15.86 20.73 15.31
CA ALA A 245 15.22 21.98 15.69
C ALA A 245 13.71 21.94 15.43
N THR A 246 13.27 21.28 14.36
CA THR A 246 11.85 21.03 14.07
C THR A 246 11.17 20.25 15.20
N VAL A 247 11.82 19.20 15.72
CA VAL A 247 11.32 18.43 16.88
C VAL A 247 11.31 19.26 18.15
N ALA A 248 12.39 20.03 18.41
CA ALA A 248 12.45 20.93 19.57
C ALA A 248 11.34 21.99 19.57
N ALA A 249 10.88 22.38 18.38
CA ALA A 249 9.76 23.29 18.17
C ALA A 249 8.39 22.59 18.05
N LEU A 250 8.28 21.33 18.49
CA LEU A 250 7.03 20.54 18.45
C LEU A 250 6.40 20.51 17.05
N CYS A 251 7.25 20.24 16.05
CA CYS A 251 6.92 20.18 14.62
C CYS A 251 6.46 21.49 13.98
N ASN A 252 6.54 22.62 14.70
CA ASN A 252 6.17 23.95 14.21
C ASN A 252 7.33 24.93 14.38
N PRO A 253 8.44 24.74 13.64
CA PRO A 253 9.59 25.63 13.73
C PRO A 253 9.21 27.07 13.34
N ASN A 254 9.89 28.05 13.93
CA ASN A 254 9.65 29.46 13.64
C ASN A 254 10.39 29.91 12.38
#